data_AF-A0A952HJD0-F1
#
_entry.id   AF-A0A952HJD0-F1
#
_cell.length_a   1.000
_cell.length_b   1.000
_cell.length_c   1.000
_cell.angle_alpha   90.00
_cell.angle_beta   90.00
_cell.angle_gamma   90.00
#
_symmetry.space_group_name_H-M   'P 1'
#
loop_
_entity.id
_entity.type
_entity.pdbx_description
1 polymer ?
#
loop_
_entity_poly.entity_id
_entity_poly.type
_entity_poly.pdbx_seq_one_letter_code
_entity_poly.pdbx_strand_id
1 'polypeptide(L)'
;YLKQQNLLNDEKLKERLKEKSINKGESSLKIKQKIYQKTGEFIEISEDEELESAINLLKRSFKKEKTFENVVKFLKNRGFRYSVISKATNKFLNEEL
;
A
#
# COMPACT_ATOMS: atom_id res chain seq x y z
N TYR A 1 -10.96 -19.95 25.40
CA TYR A 1 -9.64 -20.60 25.47
C TYR A 1 -8.55 -19.87 24.66
N LEU A 2 -8.49 -19.97 23.32
CA LEU A 2 -7.38 -19.39 22.53
C LEU A 2 -7.29 -17.85 22.54
N LYS A 3 -8.43 -17.13 22.51
CA LYS A 3 -8.45 -15.67 22.69
C LYS A 3 -7.99 -15.25 24.10
N GLN A 4 -8.39 -16.02 25.13
CA GLN A 4 -7.99 -15.77 26.53
C GLN A 4 -6.50 -16.04 26.79
N GLN A 5 -5.90 -16.97 26.05
CA GLN A 5 -4.45 -17.20 26.07
C GLN A 5 -3.69 -16.25 25.11
N ASN A 6 -4.37 -15.27 24.51
CA ASN A 6 -3.80 -14.29 23.60
C ASN A 6 -3.15 -14.90 22.33
N LEU A 7 -3.51 -16.14 21.99
CA LEU A 7 -3.04 -16.85 20.80
C LEU A 7 -3.86 -16.48 19.54
N LEU A 8 -5.06 -15.94 19.74
CA LEU A 8 -5.88 -15.31 18.70
C LEU A 8 -6.05 -13.83 19.04
N ASN A 9 -5.42 -12.96 18.25
CA ASN A 9 -5.48 -11.52 18.41
C ASN A 9 -5.72 -10.86 17.04
N ASP A 10 -6.96 -10.38 16.86
CA ASP A 10 -7.43 -9.82 15.59
C ASP A 10 -6.77 -8.45 15.31
N GLU A 11 -6.37 -7.70 16.33
CA GLU A 11 -5.64 -6.43 16.18
C GLU A 11 -4.24 -6.66 15.59
N LYS A 12 -3.47 -7.58 16.20
CA LYS A 12 -2.15 -7.97 15.67
C LYS A 12 -2.23 -8.51 14.25
N LEU A 13 -3.30 -9.23 13.92
CA LEU A 13 -3.52 -9.72 12.57
C LEU A 13 -3.74 -8.56 11.58
N LYS A 14 -4.56 -7.56 11.93
CA LYS A 14 -4.81 -6.38 11.09
C LYS A 14 -3.52 -5.62 10.80
N GLU A 15 -2.75 -5.32 11.84
CA GLU A 15 -1.47 -4.60 11.69
C GLU A 15 -0.53 -5.35 10.77
N ARG A 16 -0.35 -6.66 10.99
CA ARG A 16 0.52 -7.50 10.16
C ARG A 16 0.04 -7.57 8.70
N LEU A 17 -1.27 -7.64 8.48
CA LEU A 17 -1.84 -7.64 7.13
C LEU A 17 -1.65 -6.29 6.44
N LYS A 18 -1.80 -5.19 7.17
CA LYS A 18 -1.60 -3.82 6.68
C LYS A 18 -0.15 -3.63 6.25
N GLU A 19 0.79 -3.87 7.16
CA GLU A 19 2.24 -3.75 6.92
C GLU A 19 2.68 -4.63 5.74
N LYS A 20 2.27 -5.90 5.72
CA LYS A 20 2.61 -6.82 4.62
C LYS A 20 2.06 -6.34 3.28
N SER A 21 0.92 -5.66 3.26
CA SER A 21 0.31 -5.18 2.02
C SER A 21 0.94 -3.86 1.55
N ILE A 22 1.34 -2.98 2.47
CA ILE A 22 2.14 -1.78 2.19
C ILE A 22 3.50 -2.17 1.61
N ASN A 23 4.21 -3.12 2.25
CA ASN A 23 5.49 -3.64 1.74
C ASN A 23 5.34 -4.34 0.38
N LYS A 24 4.15 -4.85 0.07
CA LYS A 24 3.84 -5.41 -1.25
C LYS A 24 3.48 -4.37 -2.30
N GLY A 25 3.32 -3.10 -1.94
CA GLY A 25 2.94 -2.07 -2.89
C GLY A 25 1.49 -2.19 -3.37
N GLU A 26 0.58 -2.58 -2.47
CA GLU A 26 -0.85 -2.61 -2.75
C GLU A 26 -1.50 -1.25 -2.51
N SER A 27 -2.48 -0.88 -3.35
CA SER A 27 -3.23 0.37 -3.18
C SER A 27 -4.13 0.34 -1.95
N SER A 28 -4.48 1.52 -1.44
CA SER A 28 -5.38 1.70 -0.29
C SER A 28 -6.63 0.82 -0.38
N LEU A 29 -7.29 0.82 -1.54
CA LEU A 29 -8.51 0.06 -1.77
C LEU A 29 -8.30 -1.46 -1.64
N LYS A 30 -7.19 -1.98 -2.16
CA LYS A 30 -6.84 -3.40 -2.05
C LYS A 30 -6.51 -3.80 -0.61
N ILE A 31 -5.80 -2.94 0.11
CA ILE A 31 -5.46 -3.18 1.52
C ILE A 31 -6.75 -3.26 2.35
N LYS A 32 -7.64 -2.27 2.19
CA LYS A 32 -8.94 -2.23 2.88
C LYS A 32 -9.78 -3.46 2.58
N GLN A 33 -9.90 -3.83 1.29
CA GLN A 33 -10.67 -5.01 0.88
C GLN A 33 -10.12 -6.29 1.51
N LYS A 34 -8.79 -6.48 1.50
CA LYS A 34 -8.16 -7.67 2.05
C LYS A 34 -8.38 -7.79 3.56
N ILE A 35 -8.25 -6.69 4.29
CA ILE A 35 -8.43 -6.69 5.75
C ILE A 35 -9.90 -6.95 6.08
N TYR A 36 -10.83 -6.25 5.43
CA TYR A 36 -12.26 -6.48 5.61
C TYR A 36 -12.66 -7.95 5.37
N GLN A 37 -12.14 -8.59 4.31
CA GLN A 37 -12.40 -10.00 4.04
C GLN A 37 -11.85 -10.97 5.10
N LYS A 38 -10.85 -10.56 5.87
CA LYS A 38 -10.20 -11.41 6.88
C LYS A 38 -10.70 -11.15 8.29
N THR A 39 -11.11 -9.92 8.60
CA THR A 39 -11.44 -9.50 9.96
C THR A 39 -12.86 -8.98 10.09
N GLY A 40 -13.57 -8.73 8.99
CA GLY A 40 -14.90 -8.10 8.99
C GLY A 40 -14.88 -6.62 9.34
N GLU A 41 -13.69 -6.02 9.47
CA GLU A 41 -13.53 -4.64 9.94
C GLU A 41 -12.96 -3.73 8.86
N PHE A 42 -13.41 -2.48 8.89
CA PHE A 42 -12.87 -1.41 8.07
C PHE A 42 -11.67 -0.78 8.74
N ILE A 43 -10.67 -0.46 7.93
CA ILE A 43 -9.52 0.31 8.38
C ILE A 43 -9.33 1.54 7.50
N GLU A 44 -8.75 2.57 8.10
CA GLU A 44 -8.28 3.73 7.36
C GLU A 44 -6.82 3.52 6.94
N ILE A 45 -6.50 4.04 5.76
CA ILE A 45 -5.15 4.07 5.21
C ILE A 45 -4.84 5.54 4.97
N SER A 46 -3.84 6.05 5.68
CA SER A 46 -3.43 7.44 5.55
C SER A 46 -2.85 7.70 4.15
N GLU A 47 -2.70 8.96 3.77
CA GLU A 47 -2.03 9.29 2.52
C GLU A 47 -0.55 8.86 2.53
N ASP A 48 0.12 9.02 3.68
CA ASP A 48 1.53 8.67 3.82
C ASP A 48 1.78 7.16 3.73
N GLU A 49 0.88 6.35 4.31
CA GLU A 49 0.96 4.88 4.20
C GLU A 49 0.76 4.39 2.77
N GLU A 50 -0.17 5.02 2.04
CA GLU A 50 -0.37 4.69 0.65
C GLU A 50 0.79 5.19 -0.24
N LEU A 51 1.41 6.32 0.11
CA LEU A 51 2.61 6.83 -0.53
C LEU A 51 3.79 5.88 -0.35
N GLU A 52 4.01 5.38 0.87
CA GLU A 52 5.02 4.36 1.16
C GLU A 52 4.78 3.11 0.30
N SER A 53 3.54 2.64 0.24
CA SER A 53 3.15 1.50 -0.60
C SER A 53 3.44 1.74 -2.08
N ALA A 54 3.09 2.93 -2.61
CA ALA A 54 3.37 3.28 -3.99
C ALA A 54 4.88 3.28 -4.29
N ILE A 55 5.70 3.83 -3.38
CA ILE A 55 7.16 3.83 -3.49
C ILE A 55 7.71 2.40 -3.49
N ASN A 56 7.27 1.56 -2.55
CA ASN A 56 7.67 0.15 -2.47
C ASN A 56 7.35 -0.60 -3.77
N LEU A 57 6.19 -0.31 -4.36
CA LEU A 57 5.82 -0.90 -5.65
C LEU A 57 6.75 -0.46 -6.78
N LEU A 58 7.04 0.84 -6.86
CA LEU A 58 7.90 1.40 -7.90
C LEU A 58 9.31 0.82 -7.80
N LYS A 59 9.92 0.83 -6.61
CA LYS A 59 11.26 0.26 -6.35
C LYS A 59 11.35 -1.20 -6.78
N ARG A 60 10.31 -2.00 -6.51
CA ARG A 60 10.35 -3.45 -6.75
C ARG A 60 9.98 -3.88 -8.16
N SER A 61 9.06 -3.17 -8.82
CA SER A 61 8.35 -3.71 -9.98
C SER A 61 8.27 -2.78 -11.18
N PHE A 62 8.74 -1.53 -11.07
CA PHE A 62 8.80 -0.64 -12.22
C PHE A 62 10.03 -0.97 -13.08
N LYS A 63 9.78 -1.34 -14.35
CA LYS A 63 10.83 -1.78 -15.30
C LYS A 63 10.87 -0.97 -16.59
N LYS A 64 10.00 0.04 -16.71
CA LYS A 64 9.92 0.88 -17.91
C LYS A 64 10.91 2.03 -17.80
N GLU A 65 11.06 2.76 -18.89
CA GLU A 65 11.76 4.04 -18.88
C GLU A 65 11.15 4.96 -17.81
N LYS A 66 12.02 5.57 -17.00
CA LYS A 66 11.66 6.46 -15.90
C LYS A 66 11.19 7.83 -16.43
N THR A 67 10.02 7.84 -17.05
CA THR A 67 9.32 9.07 -17.43
C THR A 67 8.12 9.30 -16.53
N PHE A 68 7.75 10.56 -16.34
CA PHE A 68 6.58 10.95 -15.54
C PHE A 68 5.32 10.22 -15.99
N GLU A 69 5.05 10.20 -17.30
CA GLU A 69 3.87 9.54 -17.86
C GLU A 69 3.84 8.04 -17.60
N ASN A 70 4.98 7.36 -17.74
CA ASN A 70 5.07 5.91 -17.51
C ASN A 70 4.81 5.56 -16.05
N VAL A 71 5.36 6.35 -15.11
CA VAL A 71 5.19 6.15 -13.67
C VAL A 71 3.75 6.42 -13.25
N VAL A 72 3.17 7.55 -13.70
CA VAL A 72 1.77 7.90 -13.45
C VAL A 72 0.83 6.83 -13.99
N LYS A 73 1.01 6.41 -15.25
CA LYS A 73 0.19 5.36 -15.87
C LYS A 73 0.30 4.04 -15.12
N PHE A 74 1.50 3.70 -14.65
CA PHE A 74 1.74 2.48 -13.88
C PHE A 74 0.98 2.50 -12.55
N LEU A 75 1.11 3.56 -11.74
CA LEU A 75 0.41 3.67 -10.46
C LEU A 75 -1.11 3.80 -10.63
N LYS A 76 -1.58 4.56 -11.62
CA LYS A 76 -3.01 4.68 -11.95
C LYS A 76 -3.64 3.31 -12.21
N ASN A 77 -2.98 2.47 -13.01
CA ASN A 77 -3.45 1.10 -13.31
C ASN A 77 -3.46 0.18 -12.07
N ARG A 78 -2.81 0.58 -10.98
CA ARG A 78 -2.77 -0.16 -9.71
C ARG A 78 -3.77 0.37 -8.69
N GLY A 79 -4.49 1.45 -9.02
CA GLY A 79 -5.60 1.98 -8.22
C GLY A 79 -5.16 2.86 -7.05
N PHE A 80 -4.01 3.52 -7.16
CA PHE A 80 -3.56 4.50 -6.17
C PHE A 80 -4.33 5.83 -6.31
N ARG A 81 -4.49 6.55 -5.19
CA ARG A 81 -5.08 7.91 -5.19
C ARG A 81 -4.24 8.89 -6.02
N TYR A 82 -4.90 9.87 -6.63
CA TYR A 82 -4.23 10.88 -7.46
C TYR A 82 -3.18 11.70 -6.68
N SER A 83 -3.50 12.12 -5.45
CA SER A 83 -2.56 12.85 -4.57
C SER A 83 -1.28 12.04 -4.33
N VAL A 84 -1.44 10.75 -4.06
CA VAL A 84 -0.33 9.81 -3.88
C VAL A 84 0.45 9.61 -5.17
N ILE A 85 -0.22 9.45 -6.31
CA ILE A 85 0.45 9.25 -7.61
C ILE A 85 1.38 10.42 -7.90
N SER A 86 0.92 11.65 -7.71
CA SER A 86 1.73 12.86 -7.94
C SER A 86 2.97 12.87 -7.03
N LYS A 87 2.77 12.69 -5.72
CA LYS A 87 3.86 12.65 -4.72
C LYS A 87 4.86 11.53 -4.98
N ALA A 88 4.38 10.32 -5.23
CA ALA A 88 5.23 9.14 -5.48
C ALA A 88 6.03 9.28 -6.77
N THR A 89 5.42 9.84 -7.83
CA THR A 89 6.10 10.06 -9.10
C THR A 89 7.24 11.05 -8.95
N ASN A 90 7.00 12.19 -8.29
CA ASN A 90 8.03 13.20 -8.07
C ASN A 90 9.19 12.65 -7.23
N LYS A 91 8.90 11.99 -6.10
CA LYS A 91 9.94 11.35 -5.27
C LYS A 91 10.74 10.30 -6.04
N PHE A 92 10.07 9.49 -6.85
CA PHE A 92 10.73 8.41 -7.60
C PHE A 92 11.62 8.92 -8.74
N LEU A 93 11.23 10.01 -9.41
CA LEU A 93 12.01 10.62 -10.48
C LEU A 93 13.16 11.47 -9.96
N ASN A 94 12.98 12.16 -8.83
CA ASN A 94 14.01 13.00 -8.21
C ASN A 94 14.99 12.19 -7.34
N GLU A 95 14.85 10.86 -7.28
CA GLU A 95 15.64 9.94 -6.45
C GLU A 95 15.60 10.26 -4.94
N GLU A 96 14.58 10.98 -4.47
CA GLU A 96 14.26 11.19 -3.05
C GLU A 96 13.56 9.94 -2.47
N LEU A 97 14.24 8.80 -2.56
CA LEU A 97 13.70 7.46 -2.28
C LEU A 97 14.32 6.77 -1.07
#